data_AF-A0A7M2YBE3-F1
#
_entry.id   AF-A0A7M2YBE3-F1
#
_cell.length_a   1.000
_cell.length_b   1.000
_cell.length_c   1.000
_cell.angle_alpha   90.00
_cell.angle_beta   90.00
_cell.angle_gamma   90.00
#
_symmetry.space_group_name_H-M   'P 1'
#
loop_
_entity.id
_entity.type
_entity.pdbx_description
1 polymer ?
#
loop_
_entity_poly.entity_id
_entity_poly.type
_entity_poly.pdbx_seq_one_letter_code
_entity_poly.pdbx_strand_id
1 'polypeptide(L)'
;MKNICYLVLLLPAFAFSQESINISADLRGRSCSGGSGICSVGNSSDSKFATEVLVKKIGKSEVAFIIKKPNLNSETQRSIAGKEFAKISANEIPQFHQEKDLFLDKETLEKLEMDPKFLVIKEGFYPLQFDDQNITISFTLTEL
;
A
#
# COMPACT_ATOMS: atom_id res chain seq x y z
N MET A 1 17.01 54.60 -19.94
CA MET A 1 16.05 53.51 -20.24
C MET A 1 16.45 52.32 -19.38
N LYS A 2 15.67 52.14 -18.31
CA LYS A 2 15.82 51.14 -17.25
C LYS A 2 15.08 49.88 -17.73
N ASN A 3 15.50 48.69 -17.26
CA ASN A 3 14.81 47.39 -17.33
C ASN A 3 15.61 46.30 -18.07
N ILE A 4 16.73 45.91 -17.48
CA ILE A 4 17.29 44.56 -17.60
C ILE A 4 17.51 44.08 -16.15
N CYS A 5 17.25 42.79 -15.88
CA CYS A 5 17.65 42.01 -14.69
C CYS A 5 16.59 41.51 -13.67
N TYR A 6 15.32 41.25 -14.00
CA TYR A 6 14.44 40.55 -13.03
C TYR A 6 13.49 39.50 -13.64
N LEU A 7 14.00 38.53 -14.42
CA LEU A 7 13.14 37.44 -14.92
C LEU A 7 13.71 36.02 -14.82
N VAL A 8 14.75 35.76 -14.02
CA VAL A 8 15.38 34.40 -13.98
C VAL A 8 15.60 33.86 -12.56
N LEU A 9 15.17 34.53 -11.49
CA LEU A 9 15.56 34.16 -10.12
C LEU A 9 14.48 33.51 -9.23
N LEU A 10 13.52 32.76 -9.79
CA LEU A 10 12.45 32.13 -9.00
C LEU A 10 12.05 30.71 -9.44
N LEU A 11 12.96 29.97 -10.08
CA LEU A 11 12.77 28.54 -10.38
C LEU A 11 13.72 27.60 -9.62
N PRO A 12 13.78 27.70 -8.28
CA PRO A 12 14.03 26.48 -7.51
C PRO A 12 13.21 26.48 -6.21
N ALA A 13 12.06 25.80 -6.17
CA ALA A 13 11.42 25.58 -4.86
C ALA A 13 10.50 24.37 -4.72
N PHE A 14 9.94 23.76 -5.77
CA PHE A 14 8.89 22.75 -5.55
C PHE A 14 9.02 21.48 -6.40
N ALA A 15 10.23 21.02 -6.65
CA ALA A 15 10.45 19.62 -7.00
C ALA A 15 10.48 18.76 -5.72
N PHE A 16 9.37 18.72 -4.97
CA PHE A 16 9.17 17.69 -3.95
C PHE A 16 8.83 16.39 -4.67
N SER A 17 9.86 15.65 -5.08
CA SER A 17 9.70 14.25 -5.46
C SER A 17 9.43 13.46 -4.19
N GLN A 18 8.16 13.15 -3.91
CA GLN A 18 7.81 12.23 -2.82
C GLN A 18 8.39 10.86 -3.16
N GLU A 19 9.40 10.41 -2.42
CA GLU A 19 10.01 9.10 -2.61
C GLU A 19 9.00 8.00 -2.28
N SER A 20 8.67 7.16 -3.27
CA SER A 20 7.96 5.92 -3.05
C SER A 20 8.97 4.83 -2.73
N ILE A 21 8.77 4.10 -1.64
CA ILE A 21 9.68 3.03 -1.22
C ILE A 21 9.09 1.69 -1.63
N ASN A 22 9.92 0.80 -2.17
CA ASN A 22 9.53 -0.58 -2.39
C ASN A 22 9.66 -1.36 -1.10
N ILE A 23 8.57 -1.98 -0.66
CA ILE A 23 8.58 -2.96 0.42
C ILE A 23 8.12 -4.31 -0.12
N SER A 24 8.62 -5.38 0.48
CA SER A 24 8.05 -6.72 0.30
C SER A 24 6.96 -6.90 1.36
N ALA A 25 5.70 -7.02 0.93
CA ALA A 25 4.57 -7.23 1.82
C ALA A 25 3.84 -8.53 1.48
N ASP A 26 3.49 -9.31 2.51
CA ASP A 26 2.64 -10.50 2.36
C ASP A 26 1.16 -10.09 2.41
N LEU A 27 0.55 -9.95 1.22
CA LEU A 27 -0.84 -9.52 1.05
C LEU A 27 -1.79 -10.72 0.99
N ARG A 28 -1.86 -11.49 2.08
CA ARG A 28 -2.87 -12.55 2.25
C ARG A 28 -4.17 -11.95 2.77
N GLY A 29 -5.17 -11.85 1.89
CA GLY A 29 -6.52 -11.38 2.23
C GLY A 29 -7.58 -12.48 2.31
N ARG A 30 -7.19 -13.77 2.25
CA ARG A 30 -8.02 -14.93 2.60
C ARG A 30 -7.23 -16.22 2.42
N SER A 31 -6.94 -16.92 3.51
CA SER A 31 -6.52 -18.33 3.39
C SER A 31 -6.84 -19.17 4.62
N CYS A 32 -8.10 -19.30 5.01
CA CYS A 32 -8.52 -20.47 5.80
C CYS A 32 -9.86 -21.01 5.23
N SER A 33 -9.76 -21.83 4.17
CA SER A 33 -10.85 -22.74 3.74
C SER A 33 -10.71 -24.07 4.50
N GLY A 34 -11.50 -24.27 5.55
CA GLY A 34 -11.63 -25.57 6.22
C GLY A 34 -11.60 -25.47 7.75
N GLY A 35 -12.69 -25.86 8.39
CA GLY A 35 -12.91 -25.72 9.83
C GLY A 35 -11.96 -26.57 10.68
N SER A 36 -11.02 -25.92 11.33
CA SER A 36 -10.54 -26.16 12.71
C SER A 36 -9.45 -25.13 13.01
N GLY A 37 -9.39 -24.69 14.27
CA GLY A 37 -8.77 -23.44 14.68
C GLY A 37 -7.27 -23.27 14.41
N ILE A 38 -6.89 -21.99 14.50
CA ILE A 38 -5.53 -21.46 14.72
C ILE A 38 -4.64 -21.42 13.45
N CYS A 39 -4.77 -20.34 12.66
CA CYS A 39 -3.81 -19.98 11.61
C CYS A 39 -2.62 -19.19 12.28
N SER A 40 -1.64 -19.93 12.81
CA SER A 40 -0.38 -19.41 13.38
C SER A 40 0.55 -18.88 12.28
N VAL A 41 1.00 -17.63 12.39
CA VAL A 41 2.04 -17.07 11.51
C VAL A 41 3.39 -17.31 12.18
N GLY A 42 4.08 -18.36 11.77
CA GLY A 42 5.49 -18.57 12.08
C GLY A 42 6.36 -17.92 11.01
N ASN A 43 7.57 -17.47 11.39
CA ASN A 43 8.64 -17.09 10.48
C ASN A 43 9.03 -18.29 9.60
N SER A 44 8.31 -18.55 8.52
CA SER A 44 8.75 -19.43 7.45
C SER A 44 9.14 -18.58 6.25
N SER A 45 10.44 -18.54 6.00
CA SER A 45 11.15 -17.99 4.85
C SER A 45 10.81 -18.67 3.50
N ASP A 46 9.54 -18.92 3.25
CA ASP A 46 8.98 -19.52 2.02
C ASP A 46 7.80 -18.67 1.51
N SER A 47 8.04 -17.41 1.14
CA SER A 47 7.00 -16.56 0.56
C SER A 47 7.07 -16.57 -0.97
N LYS A 48 6.43 -17.57 -1.59
CA LYS A 48 6.14 -17.58 -3.05
C LYS A 48 5.23 -16.41 -3.53
N PHE A 49 4.87 -15.50 -2.63
CA PHE A 49 3.91 -14.40 -2.83
C PHE A 49 4.45 -13.02 -2.46
N ALA A 50 5.76 -12.88 -2.22
CA ALA A 50 6.40 -11.58 -2.06
C ALA A 50 6.21 -10.76 -3.35
N THR A 51 5.22 -9.87 -3.34
CA THR A 51 4.99 -8.94 -4.44
C THR A 51 5.69 -7.64 -4.08
N GLU A 52 6.39 -7.04 -5.03
CA GLU A 52 6.93 -5.69 -4.85
C GLU A 52 5.77 -4.71 -4.70
N VAL A 53 5.66 -4.11 -3.51
CA VAL A 53 4.63 -3.10 -3.20
C VAL A 53 5.32 -1.77 -3.06
N LEU A 54 4.87 -0.79 -3.84
CA LEU A 54 5.29 0.59 -3.71
C LEU A 54 4.46 1.25 -2.60
N VAL A 55 5.11 1.73 -1.55
CA VAL A 55 4.44 2.46 -0.47
C VAL A 55 4.71 3.94 -0.63
N LYS A 56 3.62 4.72 -0.53
CA LYS A 56 3.65 6.16 -0.63
C LYS A 56 2.86 6.78 0.51
N LYS A 57 3.42 7.80 1.15
CA LYS A 57 2.69 8.66 2.08
C LYS A 57 1.67 9.51 1.30
N ILE A 58 0.41 9.47 1.73
CA ILE A 58 -0.67 10.28 1.14
C ILE A 58 -1.24 11.30 2.13
N GLY A 59 -1.06 11.07 3.43
CA GLY A 59 -1.51 11.96 4.50
C GLY A 59 -0.57 11.97 5.70
N LYS A 60 -1.00 12.60 6.80
CA LYS A 60 -0.22 12.63 8.05
C LYS A 60 -0.12 11.25 8.70
N SER A 61 -1.22 10.50 8.65
CA SER A 61 -1.37 9.16 9.19
C SER A 61 -1.92 8.20 8.13
N GLU A 62 -1.69 8.48 6.85
CA GLU A 62 -2.25 7.70 5.76
C GLU A 62 -1.17 7.31 4.75
N VAL A 63 -1.18 6.03 4.37
CA VAL A 63 -0.25 5.44 3.40
C VAL A 63 -1.02 4.70 2.31
N ALA A 64 -0.52 4.80 1.09
CA ALA A 64 -1.02 4.07 -0.07
C ALA A 64 -0.04 2.96 -0.43
N PHE A 65 -0.55 1.73 -0.51
CA PHE A 65 0.17 0.59 -1.04
C PHE A 65 -0.25 0.41 -2.50
N ILE A 66 0.71 0.55 -3.41
CA ILE A 66 0.52 0.53 -4.85
C ILE A 66 1.14 -0.74 -5.40
N ILE A 67 0.32 -1.55 -6.05
CA ILE A 67 0.68 -2.88 -6.56
C ILE A 67 0.45 -2.90 -8.06
N LYS A 68 1.45 -3.31 -8.84
CA LYS A 68 1.35 -3.39 -10.31
C LYS A 68 0.51 -4.61 -10.73
N LYS A 69 -0.61 -4.37 -11.42
CA LYS A 69 -1.52 -5.41 -11.93
C LYS A 69 -0.85 -6.46 -12.83
N PRO A 70 0.04 -6.10 -13.78
CA PRO A 70 0.61 -7.07 -14.73
C PRO A 70 1.40 -8.20 -14.06
N ASN A 71 1.86 -7.98 -12.82
CA ASN A 71 2.67 -8.94 -12.08
C ASN A 71 1.83 -9.91 -11.24
N LEU A 72 0.49 -9.79 -11.26
CA LEU A 72 -0.41 -10.54 -10.39
C LEU A 72 -1.08 -11.70 -11.13
N ASN A 73 -0.75 -12.93 -10.72
CA ASN A 73 -1.47 -14.13 -11.14
C ASN A 73 -2.87 -14.18 -10.53
N SER A 74 -3.77 -14.98 -11.12
CA SER A 74 -5.17 -15.09 -10.68
C SER A 74 -5.34 -15.48 -9.20
N GLU A 75 -4.40 -16.22 -8.61
CA GLU A 75 -4.45 -16.61 -7.20
C GLU A 75 -4.19 -15.39 -6.29
N THR A 76 -3.17 -14.60 -6.60
CA THR A 76 -2.86 -13.36 -5.88
C THR A 76 -3.99 -12.34 -6.03
N GLN A 77 -4.60 -12.25 -7.22
CA GLN A 77 -5.77 -11.38 -7.42
C GLN A 77 -6.92 -11.74 -6.48
N ARG A 78 -7.23 -13.05 -6.36
CA ARG A 78 -8.26 -13.54 -5.43
C ARG A 78 -7.87 -13.33 -3.98
N SER A 79 -6.59 -13.43 -3.63
CA SER A 79 -6.11 -13.12 -2.27
C SER A 79 -6.36 -11.66 -1.91
N ILE A 80 -6.11 -10.73 -2.83
CA ILE A 80 -6.23 -9.28 -2.57
C ILE A 80 -7.69 -8.82 -2.60
N ALA A 81 -8.45 -9.21 -3.63
CA ALA A 81 -9.79 -8.66 -3.90
C ALA A 81 -10.94 -9.67 -3.68
N GLY A 82 -10.64 -10.88 -3.20
CA GLY A 82 -11.61 -11.98 -3.07
C GLY A 82 -12.04 -12.65 -4.40
N LYS A 83 -11.70 -12.04 -5.54
CA LYS A 83 -11.97 -12.56 -6.90
C LYS A 83 -10.94 -12.03 -7.90
N GLU A 84 -10.93 -12.59 -9.11
CA GLU A 84 -10.12 -12.06 -10.21
C GLU A 84 -10.59 -10.67 -10.63
N PHE A 85 -9.66 -9.79 -11.02
CA PHE A 85 -10.01 -8.39 -11.31
C PHE A 85 -10.95 -8.25 -12.50
N ALA A 86 -10.83 -9.13 -13.50
CA ALA A 86 -11.74 -9.17 -14.63
C ALA A 86 -13.20 -9.51 -14.26
N LYS A 87 -13.44 -10.02 -13.05
CA LYS A 87 -14.76 -10.39 -12.53
C LYS A 87 -15.35 -9.36 -11.56
N ILE A 88 -14.65 -8.24 -11.33
CA ILE A 88 -15.16 -7.14 -10.51
C ILE A 88 -16.10 -6.31 -11.38
N SER A 89 -17.35 -6.13 -10.92
CA SER A 89 -18.33 -5.31 -11.60
C SER A 89 -18.02 -3.83 -11.41
N ALA A 90 -18.36 -2.98 -12.38
CA ALA A 90 -18.17 -1.52 -12.29
C ALA A 90 -18.92 -0.89 -11.10
N ASN A 91 -19.98 -1.54 -10.61
CA ASN A 91 -20.77 -1.08 -9.46
C ASN A 91 -20.30 -1.68 -8.12
N GLU A 92 -19.33 -2.59 -8.15
CA GLU A 92 -18.77 -3.17 -6.93
C GLU A 92 -17.69 -2.25 -6.37
N ILE A 93 -17.70 -2.03 -5.05
CA ILE A 93 -16.60 -1.36 -4.35
C ILE A 93 -15.72 -2.47 -3.74
N PRO A 94 -14.69 -2.92 -4.46
CA PRO A 94 -13.79 -3.94 -3.94
C PRO A 94 -13.09 -3.46 -2.68
N GLN A 95 -12.93 -4.36 -1.73
CA GLN A 95 -12.27 -4.09 -0.45
C GLN A 95 -11.16 -5.12 -0.21
N PHE A 96 -10.03 -4.63 0.27
CA PHE A 96 -8.95 -5.45 0.79
C PHE A 96 -9.24 -5.74 2.26
N HIS A 97 -9.18 -7.00 2.65
CA HIS A 97 -9.39 -7.43 4.03
C HIS A 97 -8.04 -7.69 4.68
N GLN A 98 -7.64 -6.82 5.61
CA GLN A 98 -6.47 -6.99 6.45
C GLN A 98 -6.86 -7.84 7.66
N GLU A 99 -6.36 -9.08 7.72
CA GLU A 99 -6.77 -10.04 8.75
C GLU A 99 -6.16 -9.77 10.14
N LYS A 100 -5.03 -9.05 10.21
CA LYS A 100 -4.30 -8.78 11.46
C LYS A 100 -3.68 -7.40 11.44
N ASP A 101 -3.45 -6.83 12.61
CA ASP A 101 -2.64 -5.61 12.73
C ASP A 101 -1.27 -5.79 12.06
N LEU A 102 -0.93 -4.89 11.14
CA LEU A 102 0.37 -4.83 10.47
C LEU A 102 1.18 -3.70 11.11
N PHE A 103 2.35 -4.05 11.61
CA PHE A 103 3.28 -3.10 12.22
C PHE A 103 4.31 -2.64 11.19
N LEU A 104 4.37 -1.34 10.94
CA LEU A 104 5.43 -0.74 10.16
C LEU A 104 6.66 -0.52 11.06
N ASP A 105 7.82 -0.90 10.54
CA ASP A 105 9.09 -0.63 11.21
C ASP A 105 9.42 0.87 11.15
N LYS A 106 10.21 1.32 12.14
CA LYS A 106 10.58 2.74 12.25
C LYS A 106 11.38 3.22 11.04
N GLU A 107 12.21 2.37 10.45
CA GLU A 107 13.00 2.74 9.27
C GLU A 107 12.09 3.01 8.07
N THR A 108 11.05 2.20 7.86
CA THR A 108 10.01 2.47 6.85
C THR A 108 9.29 3.80 7.12
N LEU A 109 8.89 4.09 8.36
CA LEU A 109 8.24 5.35 8.71
C LEU A 109 9.15 6.57 8.51
N GLU A 110 10.43 6.46 8.88
CA GLU A 110 11.43 7.50 8.69
C GLU A 110 11.64 7.80 7.21
N LYS A 111 11.78 6.77 6.37
CA LYS A 111 11.90 6.92 4.91
C LYS A 111 10.64 7.54 4.30
N LEU A 112 9.46 7.25 4.83
CA LEU A 112 8.19 7.86 4.41
C LEU A 112 7.99 9.27 5.00
N GLU A 113 8.92 9.78 5.81
CA GLU A 113 8.81 11.06 6.54
C GLU A 113 7.52 11.13 7.40
N MET A 114 7.12 10.02 8.02
CA MET A 114 5.92 9.93 8.86
C MET A 114 6.26 10.06 10.35
N ASP A 115 5.29 10.51 11.16
CA ASP A 115 5.49 10.57 12.61
C ASP A 115 5.64 9.14 13.15
N PRO A 116 6.73 8.83 13.87
CA PRO A 116 7.01 7.48 14.38
C PRO A 116 6.00 6.99 15.43
N LYS A 117 5.03 7.80 15.83
CA LYS A 117 3.88 7.37 16.64
C LYS A 117 2.89 6.51 15.86
N PHE A 118 2.77 6.72 14.55
CA PHE A 118 1.82 6.01 13.68
C PHE A 118 2.42 4.71 13.15
N LEU A 119 2.42 3.66 13.98
CA LEU A 119 3.14 2.41 13.72
C LEU A 119 2.26 1.29 13.17
N VAL A 120 0.93 1.40 13.31
CA VAL A 120 0.04 0.25 13.16
C VAL A 120 -1.00 0.51 12.09
N ILE A 121 -1.10 -0.40 11.12
CA ILE A 121 -2.27 -0.55 10.26
C ILE A 121 -3.17 -1.57 10.94
N LYS A 122 -4.38 -1.17 11.35
CA LYS A 122 -5.30 -2.07 12.04
C LYS A 122 -5.88 -3.16 11.13
N GLU A 123 -6.27 -4.28 11.70
CA GLU A 123 -7.17 -5.22 11.03
C GLU A 123 -8.46 -4.52 10.58
N GLY A 124 -9.01 -4.93 9.44
CA GLY A 124 -10.22 -4.33 8.89
C GLY A 124 -10.34 -4.35 7.38
N PHE A 125 -11.32 -3.62 6.87
CA PHE A 125 -11.60 -3.50 5.44
C PHE A 125 -11.13 -2.16 4.91
N TYR A 126 -10.28 -2.21 3.88
CA TYR A 126 -9.70 -1.04 3.25
C TYR A 126 -10.16 -0.95 1.79
N PRO A 127 -10.50 0.24 1.29
CA PRO A 127 -10.97 0.39 -0.08
C PRO A 127 -9.85 0.07 -1.08
N LEU A 128 -10.18 -0.73 -2.09
CA LEU A 128 -9.32 -0.96 -3.24
C LEU A 128 -9.69 0.01 -4.37
N GLN A 129 -8.70 0.74 -4.86
CA GLN A 129 -8.83 1.56 -6.06
C GLN A 129 -8.11 0.89 -7.21
N PHE A 130 -8.80 0.78 -8.34
CA PHE A 130 -8.30 0.17 -9.56
C PHE A 130 -7.99 1.28 -10.57
N ASP A 131 -6.74 1.32 -11.01
CA ASP A 131 -6.28 2.09 -12.17
C ASP A 131 -5.81 1.12 -13.26
N ASP A 132 -5.64 1.55 -14.51
CA ASP A 132 -5.33 0.68 -15.65
C ASP A 132 -4.15 -0.27 -15.37
N GLN A 133 -3.11 0.23 -14.69
CA GLN A 133 -1.88 -0.52 -14.42
C GLN A 133 -1.69 -0.92 -12.96
N ASN A 134 -2.40 -0.28 -12.03
CA ASN A 134 -2.11 -0.39 -10.60
C ASN A 134 -3.37 -0.66 -9.77
N ILE A 135 -3.12 -1.22 -8.60
CA ILE A 135 -4.10 -1.33 -7.51
C ILE A 135 -3.55 -0.52 -6.36
N THR A 136 -4.40 0.33 -5.80
CA THR A 136 -4.04 1.14 -4.64
C THR A 136 -4.90 0.73 -3.46
N ILE A 137 -4.27 0.36 -2.36
CA ILE A 137 -4.91 0.17 -1.05
C ILE A 137 -4.53 1.36 -0.19
N SER A 138 -5.51 2.09 0.32
CA SER A 138 -5.26 3.22 1.23
C SER A 138 -5.46 2.73 2.66
N PHE A 139 -4.42 2.86 3.47
CA PHE A 139 -4.41 2.50 4.89
C PHE A 139 -4.33 3.75 5.75
N THR A 140 -5.06 3.73 6.86
CA THR A 140 -4.91 4.70 7.95
C THR A 140 -4.08 4.05 9.05
N LEU A 141 -2.99 4.71 9.40
CA LEU A 141 -2.13 4.33 10.51
C LEU A 141 -2.68 4.86 11.83
N THR A 142 -2.59 4.05 12.87
CA THR A 142 -2.99 4.39 14.23
C THR A 142 -1.78 4.43 15.15
N GLU A 143 -1.91 5.24 16.22
CA GLU A 143 -1.00 5.22 17.34
C GLU A 143 -1.12 3.89 18.11
N LEU A 144 -0.04 3.51 18.81
CA LEU A 144 0.02 2.30 19.61
C LEU A 144 -0.53 2.52 21.02
#